data_AF-A0A2H3UDZ9-F1
#
_entry.id   AF-A0A2H3UDZ9-F1
#
_cell.length_a   1.000
_cell.length_b   1.000
_cell.length_c   1.000
_cell.angle_alpha   90.00
_cell.angle_beta   90.00
_cell.angle_gamma   90.00
#
_symmetry.space_group_name_H-M   'P 1'
#
loop_
_entity.id
_entity.type
_entity.pdbx_description
1 polymer ?
#
loop_
_entity_poly.entity_id
_entity_poly.type
_entity_poly.pdbx_seq_one_letter_code
_entity_poly.pdbx_strand_id
1 'polypeptide(L)'
;MSPYEEFRERENGILYEPESPAGIRPTMIDTDGSTLYEKQFFPLRTAIIERNDTAALKKYLENAPWAIKRGHALGMYYDPFIVAARHESIDALKMLLDHYSNFMKPSGRTDLDGRCCRALNTAGSMWPT
;
A
#
# COMPACT_ATOMS: atom_id res chain seq x y z
N MET A 1 -15.22 4.99 16.58
CA MET A 1 -14.17 5.99 16.30
C MET A 1 -13.26 5.39 15.26
N SER A 2 -12.97 6.10 14.17
CA SER A 2 -12.25 5.51 13.05
C SER A 2 -10.78 5.33 13.42
N PRO A 3 -10.16 4.18 13.10
CA PRO A 3 -8.74 3.98 13.36
C PRO A 3 -7.83 4.91 12.54
N TYR A 4 -8.39 5.63 11.56
CA TYR A 4 -7.67 6.46 10.61
C TYR A 4 -7.92 7.97 10.82
N GLU A 5 -8.40 8.37 12.01
CA GLU A 5 -8.76 9.77 12.29
C GLU A 5 -7.63 10.78 12.05
N GLU A 6 -6.38 10.40 12.30
CA GLU A 6 -5.20 11.23 12.06
C GLU A 6 -4.96 11.59 10.57
N PHE A 7 -5.65 10.90 9.66
CA PHE A 7 -5.57 11.12 8.21
C PHE A 7 -6.68 12.03 7.68
N ARG A 8 -7.56 12.56 8.54
CA ARG A 8 -8.61 13.51 8.14
C ARG A 8 -8.06 14.89 7.77
N GLU A 9 -6.89 15.23 8.30
CA GLU A 9 -6.25 16.51 8.00
C GLU A 9 -5.41 16.41 6.73
N ARG A 10 -5.73 17.27 5.76
CA ARG A 10 -4.93 17.42 4.55
C ARG A 10 -3.66 18.20 4.88
N GLU A 11 -2.51 17.58 4.66
CA GLU A 11 -1.23 18.26 4.76
C GLU A 11 -1.00 19.14 3.53
N ASN A 12 -0.79 20.44 3.76
CA ASN A 12 -0.50 21.41 2.71
C ASN A 12 0.96 21.29 2.27
N GLY A 13 1.20 20.68 1.12
CA GLY A 13 2.52 20.64 0.49
C GLY A 13 2.46 20.06 -0.92
N ILE A 14 3.21 20.65 -1.86
CA ILE A 14 3.38 20.10 -3.20
C ILE A 14 4.41 18.97 -3.08
N LEU A 15 4.00 17.75 -3.40
CA LEU A 15 4.88 16.60 -3.41
C LEU A 15 5.15 16.18 -4.85
N TYR A 16 6.43 16.20 -5.23
CA TYR A 16 6.85 15.68 -6.53
C TYR A 16 7.02 14.16 -6.40
N GLU A 17 5.92 13.42 -6.52
CA GLU A 17 5.95 11.96 -6.66
C GLU A 17 5.90 11.64 -8.16
N PRO A 18 7.03 11.26 -8.79
CA PRO A 18 7.09 11.04 -10.24
C PRO A 18 6.19 9.90 -10.73
N GLU A 19 5.68 9.07 -9.82
CA GLU A 19 4.79 7.94 -10.09
C GLU A 19 3.29 8.30 -10.05
N SER A 20 2.92 9.44 -9.44
CA SER A 20 1.53 9.89 -9.38
C SER A 20 1.14 10.47 -10.75
N PRO A 21 0.05 10.00 -11.38
CA PRO A 21 -0.36 10.46 -12.72
C PRO A 21 -0.54 11.99 -12.85
N ALA A 22 -0.63 12.72 -11.73
CA ALA A 22 -0.81 14.18 -11.74
C ALA A 22 -0.30 14.88 -10.46
N GLY A 23 0.60 14.26 -9.67
CA GLY A 23 0.96 14.78 -8.34
C GLY A 23 -0.21 14.81 -7.35
N ILE A 24 -1.27 14.05 -7.63
CA ILE A 24 -2.45 13.90 -6.78
C ILE A 24 -2.14 12.86 -5.71
N ARG A 25 -2.36 13.24 -4.45
CA ARG A 25 -2.26 12.31 -3.32
C ARG A 25 -3.48 11.39 -3.28
N PRO A 26 -3.32 10.08 -3.03
CA PRO A 26 -4.44 9.20 -2.79
C PRO A 26 -5.36 9.75 -1.70
N THR A 27 -6.65 9.54 -1.87
CA THR A 27 -7.64 9.76 -0.82
C THR A 27 -8.46 8.50 -0.61
N MET A 28 -9.20 8.42 0.48
CA MET A 28 -10.15 7.35 0.71
C MET A 28 -11.34 7.90 1.49
N ILE A 29 -12.54 7.36 1.24
CA ILE A 29 -13.71 7.67 2.06
C ILE A 29 -13.76 6.70 3.24
N ASP A 30 -13.73 7.27 4.44
CA ASP A 30 -13.84 6.57 5.72
C ASP A 30 -15.26 5.99 5.92
N THR A 31 -15.42 5.17 6.94
CA THR A 31 -16.69 4.55 7.33
C THR A 31 -17.78 5.55 7.70
N ASP A 32 -17.43 6.74 8.18
CA ASP A 32 -18.36 7.82 8.52
C ASP A 32 -18.57 8.83 7.38
N GLY A 33 -18.05 8.54 6.19
CA GLY A 33 -18.12 9.42 5.02
C GLY A 33 -17.07 10.54 4.98
N SER A 34 -16.23 10.68 6.01
CA SER A 34 -15.12 11.64 5.99
C SER A 34 -14.08 11.26 4.95
N THR A 35 -13.44 12.26 4.35
CA THR A 35 -12.30 12.02 3.46
C THR A 35 -11.01 11.86 4.27
N LEU A 36 -10.28 10.79 4.01
CA LEU A 36 -8.93 10.56 4.49
C LEU A 36 -7.93 10.94 3.39
N TYR A 37 -6.90 11.67 3.77
CA TYR A 37 -5.87 12.18 2.88
C TYR A 37 -4.57 11.42 3.11
N GLU A 38 -4.01 10.90 2.02
CA GLU A 38 -2.69 10.34 2.06
C GLU A 38 -1.62 11.44 2.24
N LYS A 39 -0.56 11.09 2.95
CA LYS A 39 0.58 11.97 3.24
C LYS A 39 1.83 11.44 2.55
N GLN A 40 2.94 12.17 2.70
CA GLN A 40 4.22 11.71 2.17
C GLN A 40 4.56 10.32 2.69
N PHE A 41 5.08 9.45 1.81
CA PHE A 41 5.49 8.07 2.11
C PHE A 41 4.37 7.08 2.40
N PHE A 42 3.12 7.44 2.06
CA PHE A 42 1.96 6.56 2.15
C PHE A 42 1.67 5.97 3.55
N PRO A 43 1.67 6.77 4.64
CA PRO A 43 1.38 6.27 5.98
C PRO A 43 -0.06 5.78 6.15
N LEU A 44 -1.05 6.33 5.42
CA LEU A 44 -2.43 5.82 5.47
C LEU A 44 -2.48 4.39 4.89
N ARG A 45 -1.89 4.18 3.70
CA ARG A 45 -1.75 2.83 3.13
C ARG A 45 -1.05 1.87 4.09
N THR A 46 0.04 2.32 4.71
CA THR A 46 0.81 1.52 5.66
C THR A 46 -0.05 1.12 6.86
N ALA A 47 -0.74 2.07 7.48
CA ALA A 47 -1.62 1.81 8.62
C ALA A 47 -2.77 0.85 8.27
N ILE A 48 -3.36 0.96 7.07
CA ILE A 48 -4.38 0.03 6.58
C ILE A 48 -3.82 -1.40 6.46
N ILE A 49 -2.62 -1.53 5.87
CA ILE A 49 -1.96 -2.82 5.66
C ILE A 49 -1.59 -3.46 7.00
N GLU A 50 -0.95 -2.72 7.91
CA GLU A 50 -0.52 -3.23 9.23
C GLU A 50 -1.68 -3.77 10.07
N ARG A 51 -2.89 -3.26 9.84
CA ARG A 51 -4.13 -3.70 10.49
C ARG A 51 -4.81 -4.88 9.79
N ASN A 52 -4.26 -5.33 8.66
CA ASN A 52 -4.88 -6.30 7.75
C ASN A 52 -6.32 -5.89 7.34
N ASP A 53 -6.61 -4.58 7.26
CA ASP A 53 -7.95 -4.07 6.97
C ASP A 53 -8.22 -4.09 5.46
N THR A 54 -8.65 -5.25 4.98
CA THR A 54 -8.91 -5.50 3.56
C THR A 54 -10.06 -4.66 3.00
N ALA A 55 -11.02 -4.26 3.82
CA ALA A 55 -12.13 -3.41 3.38
C ALA A 55 -11.64 -1.99 3.08
N ALA A 56 -10.82 -1.41 3.96
CA ALA A 56 -10.17 -0.14 3.71
C ALA A 56 -9.16 -0.24 2.56
N LEU A 57 -8.35 -1.31 2.52
CA LEU A 57 -7.36 -1.50 1.46
C LEU A 57 -8.00 -1.55 0.07
N LYS A 58 -9.13 -2.25 -0.06
CA LYS A 58 -9.88 -2.30 -1.31
C LYS A 58 -10.32 -0.89 -1.76
N LYS A 59 -10.97 -0.12 -0.88
CA LYS A 59 -11.40 1.26 -1.19
C LYS A 59 -10.23 2.15 -1.56
N TYR A 60 -9.12 2.01 -0.85
CA TYR A 60 -7.89 2.75 -1.12
C TYR A 60 -7.35 2.45 -2.53
N LEU A 61 -7.27 1.18 -2.90
CA LEU A 61 -6.77 0.74 -4.21
C LEU A 61 -7.73 1.04 -5.36
N GLU A 62 -9.04 1.09 -5.12
CA GLU A 62 -10.03 1.57 -6.11
C GLU A 62 -9.79 3.04 -6.47
N ASN A 63 -9.47 3.89 -5.49
CA ASN A 63 -9.22 5.30 -5.72
C ASN A 63 -7.80 5.60 -6.25
N ALA A 64 -6.80 4.84 -5.78
CA ALA A 64 -5.41 4.97 -6.23
C ALA A 64 -4.78 3.64 -6.63
N PRO A 65 -5.18 3.05 -7.78
CA PRO A 65 -4.68 1.76 -8.22
C PRO A 65 -3.15 1.71 -8.42
N TRP A 66 -2.54 2.86 -8.71
CA TRP A 66 -1.10 3.04 -8.92
C TRP A 66 -0.30 3.12 -7.61
N ALA A 67 -0.96 3.34 -6.46
CA ALA A 67 -0.33 3.52 -5.16
C ALA A 67 0.20 2.21 -4.53
N ILE A 68 0.45 1.19 -5.35
CA ILE A 68 1.24 -0.01 -5.02
C ILE A 68 2.65 0.04 -5.62
N LYS A 69 2.97 1.09 -6.39
CA LYS A 69 4.30 1.35 -6.94
C LYS A 69 5.30 1.73 -5.85
N ARG A 70 6.57 1.39 -6.09
CA ARG A 70 7.69 1.68 -5.22
C ARG A 70 7.81 3.19 -5.02
N GLY A 71 7.72 3.67 -3.78
CA GLY A 71 8.28 4.97 -3.44
C GLY A 71 9.80 4.88 -3.55
N HIS A 72 10.39 5.41 -4.62
CA HIS A 72 11.83 5.29 -4.91
C HIS A 72 12.73 5.96 -3.85
N ALA A 73 12.16 6.71 -2.90
CA ALA A 73 12.93 7.62 -2.04
C ALA A 73 13.36 7.09 -0.66
N LEU A 74 12.69 6.09 -0.05
CA LEU A 74 12.96 5.73 1.38
C LEU A 74 13.21 4.25 1.69
N GLY A 75 13.49 3.42 0.69
CA GLY A 75 13.89 2.03 0.94
C GLY A 75 12.75 1.13 1.41
N MET A 76 13.09 -0.14 1.64
CA MET A 76 12.17 -1.27 1.78
C MET A 76 11.15 -1.14 2.94
N TYR A 77 11.28 -0.16 3.82
CA TYR A 77 10.45 0.01 5.02
C TYR A 77 8.98 0.33 4.75
N TYR A 78 8.70 1.09 3.68
CA TYR A 78 7.34 1.48 3.29
C TYR A 78 6.83 0.71 2.08
N ASP A 79 7.56 -0.32 1.64
CA ASP A 79 7.10 -1.18 0.55
C ASP A 79 5.86 -1.96 1.03
N PRO A 80 4.71 -1.84 0.34
CA PRO A 80 3.46 -2.39 0.84
C PRO A 80 3.49 -3.92 1.00
N PHE A 81 4.27 -4.64 0.18
CA PHE A 81 4.42 -6.09 0.31
C PHE A 81 5.28 -6.46 1.51
N ILE A 82 6.34 -5.70 1.77
CA ILE A 82 7.21 -5.90 2.93
C ILE A 82 6.48 -5.57 4.23
N VAL A 83 5.72 -4.47 4.26
CA VAL A 83 4.88 -4.11 5.43
C VAL A 83 3.88 -5.23 5.71
N ALA A 84 3.15 -5.71 4.70
CA ALA A 84 2.17 -6.78 4.87
C ALA A 84 2.81 -8.07 5.38
N ALA A 85 3.98 -8.44 4.86
CA ALA A 85 4.72 -9.62 5.31
C ALA A 85 5.20 -9.48 6.76
N ARG A 86 5.77 -8.32 7.13
CA ARG A 86 6.30 -8.06 8.49
C ARG A 86 5.21 -8.02 9.56
N HIS A 87 4.01 -7.63 9.20
CA HIS A 87 2.86 -7.55 10.10
C HIS A 87 1.93 -8.78 9.99
N GLU A 88 2.38 -9.84 9.31
CA GLU A 88 1.60 -11.06 9.09
C GLU A 88 0.18 -10.79 8.56
N SER A 89 0.03 -9.71 7.79
CA SER A 89 -1.24 -9.24 7.25
C SER A 89 -1.53 -9.99 5.96
N ILE A 90 -1.81 -11.28 6.11
CA ILE A 90 -1.87 -12.25 5.00
C ILE A 90 -2.95 -11.90 3.99
N ASP A 91 -4.10 -11.40 4.42
CA ASP A 91 -5.20 -11.06 3.50
C ASP A 91 -4.91 -9.78 2.72
N ALA A 92 -4.31 -8.78 3.38
CA ALA A 92 -3.78 -7.60 2.72
C ALA A 92 -2.68 -7.97 1.72
N LEU A 93 -1.75 -8.86 2.09
CA LEU A 93 -0.68 -9.33 1.20
C LEU A 93 -1.25 -10.03 -0.05
N LYS A 94 -2.23 -10.93 0.12
CA LYS A 94 -2.93 -11.57 -1.02
C LYS A 94 -3.60 -10.54 -1.92
N MET A 95 -4.34 -9.60 -1.33
CA MET A 95 -5.00 -8.52 -2.08
C MET A 95 -4.00 -7.65 -2.86
N LEU A 96 -2.86 -7.31 -2.27
CA LEU A 96 -1.80 -6.55 -2.94
C LEU A 96 -1.20 -7.33 -4.12
N LEU A 97 -0.96 -8.64 -3.96
CA LEU A 97 -0.43 -9.51 -5.02
C LEU A 97 -1.42 -9.69 -6.17
N ASP A 98 -2.70 -9.88 -5.84
CA ASP A 98 -3.78 -9.97 -6.83
C ASP A 98 -3.95 -8.66 -7.59
N HIS A 99 -3.98 -7.53 -6.87
CA HIS A 99 -4.07 -6.21 -7.47
C HIS A 99 -2.86 -5.91 -8.35
N TYR A 100 -1.65 -6.26 -7.91
CA TYR A 100 -0.44 -6.13 -8.71
C TYR A 100 -0.52 -6.97 -10.00
N SER A 101 -0.95 -8.23 -9.90
CA SER A 101 -1.06 -9.13 -11.06
C SER A 101 -2.06 -8.64 -12.11
N ASN A 102 -3.16 -8.02 -11.66
CA ASN A 102 -4.22 -7.52 -12.52
C ASN A 102 -3.95 -6.12 -13.08
N PHE A 103 -3.41 -5.22 -12.25
CA PHE A 103 -3.22 -3.81 -12.60
C PHE A 103 -1.87 -3.52 -13.26
N MET A 104 -0.83 -4.30 -12.94
CA MET A 104 0.57 -3.98 -13.30
C MET A 104 1.21 -4.97 -14.26
N LYS A 105 0.46 -5.94 -14.80
CA LYS A 105 1.00 -6.93 -15.76
C LYS A 105 1.71 -6.21 -16.91
N PRO A 106 3.04 -6.25 -17.01
CA PRO A 106 3.70 -5.88 -18.26
C PRO A 106 3.37 -7.01 -19.21
N SER A 107 2.84 -6.70 -20.39
CA SER A 107 2.74 -7.65 -21.48
C SER A 107 4.13 -8.28 -21.73
N GLY A 108 4.37 -9.48 -21.20
CA GLY A 108 5.54 -10.30 -21.53
C GLY A 108 6.49 -10.76 -20.41
N ARG A 109 6.24 -10.51 -19.12
CA ARG A 109 7.12 -11.02 -18.04
C ARG A 109 6.35 -11.92 -17.05
N THR A 110 6.69 -13.21 -17.08
CA THR A 110 6.12 -14.29 -16.24
C THR A 110 6.84 -14.48 -14.91
N ASP A 111 7.79 -13.60 -14.57
CA ASP A 111 8.52 -13.64 -13.31
C ASP A 111 7.81 -12.80 -12.25
N LEU A 112 7.48 -13.43 -11.12
CA LEU A 112 7.28 -12.70 -9.85
C LEU A 112 8.51 -11.80 -9.67
N ASP A 113 8.29 -10.49 -9.71
CA ASP A 113 9.35 -9.52 -9.48
C ASP A 113 10.05 -9.83 -8.15
N GLY A 114 11.34 -9.53 -8.03
CA GLY A 114 12.15 -9.81 -6.84
C GLY A 114 11.61 -9.19 -5.55
N ARG A 115 10.59 -8.33 -5.63
CA ARG A 115 9.77 -7.86 -4.50
C ARG A 115 8.93 -8.96 -3.86
N CYS A 116 8.20 -9.75 -4.67
CA CYS A 116 7.36 -10.82 -4.15
C CYS A 116 8.22 -11.93 -3.53
N CYS A 117 9.33 -12.29 -4.19
CA CYS A 117 10.29 -13.25 -3.63
C CYS A 117 10.88 -12.77 -2.30
N ARG A 118 11.17 -11.46 -2.16
CA ARG A 118 11.65 -10.90 -0.89
C ARG A 118 10.58 -10.87 0.20
N ALA A 119 9.35 -10.47 -0.11
CA ALA A 119 8.25 -10.51 0.84
C ALA A 119 8.01 -11.94 1.36
N LEU A 120 8.03 -12.92 0.45
CA LEU A 120 7.93 -14.35 0.80
C LEU A 120 9.10 -14.81 1.67
N ASN A 121 10.34 -14.42 1.34
CA ASN A 121 11.52 -14.77 2.15
C ASN A 121 11.49 -14.13 3.54
N THR A 122 11.05 -12.87 3.66
CA THR A 122 10.90 -12.19 4.95
C THR A 122 9.85 -12.89 5.82
N ALA A 123 8.68 -13.24 5.25
CA ALA A 123 7.66 -14.00 5.95
C ALA A 123 8.18 -15.38 6.42
N GLY A 124 8.93 -16.09 5.57
CA GLY A 124 9.50 -17.40 5.91
C GLY A 124 10.57 -17.36 7.01
N SER A 125 11.31 -16.25 7.13
CA SER A 125 12.36 -16.07 8.15
C SER A 125 11.83 -15.72 9.55
N MET A 126 10.55 -15.36 9.68
CA MET A 126 9.91 -14.97 10.94
C MET A 126 9.23 -16.13 11.67
N TRP A 127 9.19 -17.34 11.10
CA TRP A 127 8.73 -18.55 11.79
C TRP A 127 9.91 -19.28 12.45
N PRO A 128 9.87 -19.58 13.77
CA PRO A 128 10.81 -20.50 14.36
C PRO A 128 10.43 -21.93 13.95
N THR A 129 11.40 -22.68 13.41
CA THR A 129 11.36 -24.15 13.30
C THR A 129 11.27 -24.80 14.66
#